data_AF-A0A1E1W1J6-F1
#
_entry.id   AF-A0A1E1W1J6-F1
#
_cell.length_a   1.000
_cell.length_b   1.000
_cell.length_c   1.000
_cell.angle_alpha   90.00
_cell.angle_beta   90.00
_cell.angle_gamma   90.00
#
_symmetry.space_group_name_H-M   'P 1'
#
loop_
_entity.id
_entity.type
_entity.pdbx_description
1 polymer ?
#
loop_
_entity_poly.entity_id
_entity_poly.type
_entity_poly.pdbx_seq_one_letter_code
_entity_poly.pdbx_strand_id
1 'polypeptide(L)'
;MSPKKDLKEINVDLAKERQKCNLNIEEVTNIIDGGKEKTLQRRKIENIALNSGASRDKIPEECLGPVEKYENAVRKSCLFSKIVKEEVLSFTGLETFGYCYNVN
;
A
#
# COMPACT_ATOMS: atom_id res chain seq x y z
N MET A 1 23.25 8.28 16.78
CA MET A 1 23.50 8.47 15.33
C MET A 1 22.26 7.97 14.59
N SER A 2 21.31 8.84 14.27
CA SER A 2 20.04 8.43 13.64
C SER A 2 20.23 8.21 12.13
N PRO A 3 19.64 7.17 11.53
CA PRO A 3 19.86 6.86 10.12
C PRO A 3 19.24 7.94 9.24
N LYS A 4 20.04 8.48 8.31
CA LYS A 4 19.61 9.45 7.31
C LYS A 4 18.56 8.79 6.42
N LYS A 5 17.32 9.26 6.53
CA LYS A 5 16.23 8.94 5.60
C LYS A 5 16.63 9.52 4.24
N ASP A 6 16.93 8.67 3.27
CA ASP A 6 17.29 9.09 1.91
C ASP A 6 16.21 10.04 1.37
N LEU A 7 16.52 11.33 1.30
CA LEU A 7 15.68 12.33 0.65
C LEU A 7 15.73 12.02 -0.84
N LYS A 8 14.72 11.29 -1.34
CA LYS A 8 14.48 11.18 -2.78
C LYS A 8 14.44 12.60 -3.34
N GLU A 9 15.37 12.90 -4.23
CA GLU A 9 15.39 14.15 -4.97
C GLU A 9 14.09 14.24 -5.79
N ILE A 10 13.22 15.18 -5.43
CA ILE A 10 11.94 15.41 -6.10
C ILE A 10 12.24 16.24 -7.35
N ASN A 11 11.63 15.90 -8.48
CA ASN A 11 11.71 16.73 -9.69
C ASN A 11 11.34 18.18 -9.37
N VAL A 12 12.16 19.13 -9.83
CA VAL A 12 12.06 20.55 -9.49
C VAL A 12 10.71 21.16 -9.87
N ASP A 13 10.13 20.76 -10.99
CA ASP A 13 8.85 21.31 -11.44
C ASP A 13 7.70 20.76 -10.59
N LEU A 14 7.74 19.47 -10.23
CA LEU A 14 6.80 18.91 -9.25
C LEU A 14 6.90 19.60 -7.88
N ALA A 15 8.11 19.96 -7.45
CA ALA A 15 8.31 20.68 -6.20
C ALA A 15 7.68 22.09 -6.26
N LYS A 16 7.89 22.82 -7.36
CA LYS A 16 7.26 24.14 -7.60
C LYS A 16 5.74 24.05 -7.61
N GLU A 17 5.15 23.07 -8.28
CA GLU A 17 3.69 22.92 -8.31
C GLU A 17 3.13 22.55 -6.93
N ARG A 18 3.81 21.69 -6.16
CA ARG A 18 3.40 21.37 -4.78
C ARG A 18 3.47 22.58 -3.84
N GLN A 19 4.41 23.50 -4.05
CA GLN A 19 4.53 24.74 -3.26
C GLN A 19 3.39 25.73 -3.48
N LYS A 20 2.73 25.70 -4.64
CA LYS A 20 1.56 26.56 -4.92
C LYS A 20 0.28 26.10 -4.21
N CYS A 21 0.30 24.92 -3.59
CA CYS A 21 -0.87 24.36 -2.91
C CYS A 21 -1.08 25.07 -1.57
N ASN A 22 -2.22 25.76 -1.42
CA ASN A 22 -2.59 26.46 -0.19
C ASN A 22 -3.42 25.60 0.78
N LEU A 23 -3.62 24.32 0.47
CA LEU A 23 -4.43 23.40 1.26
C LEU A 23 -3.56 22.60 2.24
N ASN A 24 -4.12 22.30 3.41
CA ASN A 24 -3.52 21.32 4.31
C ASN A 24 -3.77 19.91 3.75
N ILE A 25 -2.73 19.31 3.18
CA ILE A 25 -2.80 17.98 2.55
C ILE A 25 -3.26 16.92 3.57
N GLU A 26 -2.84 17.01 4.83
CA GLU A 26 -3.23 16.05 5.87
C GLU A 26 -4.73 16.14 6.15
N GLU A 27 -5.28 17.35 6.22
CA GLU A 27 -6.71 17.58 6.42
C GLU A 27 -7.52 17.02 5.26
N VAL A 28 -7.15 17.34 4.03
CA VAL A 28 -7.83 16.83 2.83
C VAL A 28 -7.76 15.31 2.77
N THR A 29 -6.60 14.72 3.10
CA THR A 29 -6.44 13.26 3.16
C THR A 29 -7.39 12.65 4.19
N ASN A 30 -7.45 13.22 5.39
CA ASN A 30 -8.36 12.75 6.44
C ASN A 30 -9.83 12.86 6.01
N ILE A 31 -10.21 13.89 5.27
CA ILE A 31 -11.57 14.03 4.74
C ILE A 31 -11.87 12.91 3.73
N ILE A 32 -10.96 12.68 2.77
CA ILE A 32 -11.13 11.65 1.72
C ILE A 32 -11.22 10.25 2.32
N ASP A 33 -10.34 9.93 3.27
CA ASP A 33 -10.28 8.61 3.89
C ASP A 33 -11.41 8.39 4.94
N GLY A 34 -12.24 9.41 5.22
CA GLY A 34 -13.34 9.31 6.19
C GLY A 34 -12.90 9.45 7.65
N GLY A 35 -11.74 10.04 7.91
CA GLY A 35 -11.25 10.43 9.22
C GLY A 35 -9.74 10.15 9.41
N LYS A 36 -9.19 10.75 10.47
CA LYS A 36 -7.78 10.56 10.86
C LYS A 36 -7.44 9.11 11.16
N GLU A 37 -8.35 8.39 11.82
CA GLU A 37 -8.13 6.98 12.16
C GLU A 37 -8.04 6.11 10.90
N LYS A 38 -8.96 6.30 9.96
CA LYS A 38 -8.97 5.58 8.67
C LYS A 38 -7.74 5.89 7.84
N THR A 39 -7.29 7.14 7.83
CA THR A 39 -6.03 7.55 7.20
C THR A 39 -4.83 6.82 7.81
N LEU A 40 -4.75 6.74 9.15
CA LEU A 40 -3.69 6.02 9.83
C LEU A 40 -3.74 4.51 9.54
N GLN A 41 -4.94 3.91 9.52
CA GLN A 41 -5.13 2.50 9.15
C GLN A 41 -4.67 2.25 7.71
N ARG A 42 -5.10 3.07 6.74
CA ARG A 42 -4.67 2.96 5.35
C ARG A 42 -3.15 3.05 5.22
N ARG A 43 -2.51 4.03 5.88
CA ARG A 43 -1.05 4.18 5.88
C ARG A 43 -0.33 2.97 6.47
N LYS A 44 -0.87 2.32 7.51
CA LYS A 44 -0.29 1.09 8.05
C LYS A 44 -0.34 -0.05 7.03
N ILE A 45 -1.51 -0.27 6.41
CA ILE A 45 -1.68 -1.29 5.36
C ILE A 45 -0.75 -1.01 4.17
N GLU A 46 -0.66 0.25 3.74
CA GLU A 46 0.21 0.68 2.64
C GLU A 46 1.68 0.39 2.94
N ASN A 47 2.16 0.71 4.15
CA ASN A 47 3.53 0.41 4.55
C ASN A 47 3.81 -1.10 4.54
N ILE A 48 2.89 -1.93 5.03
CA ILE A 48 3.01 -3.39 5.00
C ILE A 48 3.11 -3.88 3.54
N ALA A 49 2.19 -3.45 2.69
CA ALA A 49 2.14 -3.83 1.30
C ALA A 49 3.43 -3.45 0.55
N LEU A 50 3.93 -2.21 0.72
CA LEU A 50 5.12 -1.72 0.05
C LEU A 50 6.42 -2.37 0.54
N ASN A 51 6.51 -2.67 1.84
CA ASN A 51 7.72 -3.26 2.44
C ASN A 51 7.80 -4.77 2.24
N SER A 52 6.67 -5.48 2.12
CA SER A 52 6.62 -6.92 1.87
C SER A 52 7.25 -7.33 0.53
N GLY A 53 7.36 -6.41 -0.43
CA GLY A 53 7.85 -6.69 -1.78
C GLY A 53 6.85 -7.42 -2.68
N ALA A 54 5.64 -7.73 -2.21
CA ALA A 54 4.62 -8.42 -3.01
C ALA A 54 4.19 -7.64 -4.26
N SER A 55 4.27 -6.30 -4.22
CA SER A 55 3.97 -5.40 -5.34
C SER A 55 5.13 -5.18 -6.30
N ARG A 56 6.33 -5.71 -6.03
CA ARG A 56 7.51 -5.50 -6.89
C ARG A 56 7.50 -6.49 -8.04
N ASP A 57 7.27 -5.97 -9.23
CA ASP A 57 7.37 -6.72 -10.48
C ASP A 57 8.76 -6.49 -11.11
N LYS A 58 9.37 -7.56 -11.65
CA LYS A 58 10.67 -7.46 -12.35
C LYS A 58 10.55 -6.73 -13.69
N ILE A 59 9.41 -6.95 -14.35
CA ILE A 59 9.07 -6.41 -15.66
C ILE A 59 7.76 -5.65 -15.47
N PRO A 60 7.66 -4.41 -15.98
CA PRO A 60 6.40 -3.66 -15.95
C PRO A 60 5.26 -4.45 -16.59
N GLU A 61 4.07 -4.37 -16.01
CA GLU A 61 2.92 -5.15 -16.45
C GLU A 61 2.52 -4.81 -17.90
N GLU A 62 2.80 -3.59 -18.34
CA GLU A 62 2.58 -3.10 -19.71
C GLU A 62 3.39 -3.88 -20.76
N CYS A 63 4.53 -4.45 -20.36
CA CYS A 63 5.42 -5.21 -21.24
C CYS A 63 5.06 -6.71 -21.33
N LEU A 64 4.06 -7.17 -20.57
CA LEU A 64 3.67 -8.58 -20.50
C LEU A 64 2.54 -8.92 -21.48
N GLY A 65 2.58 -10.14 -22.01
CA GLY A 65 1.49 -10.73 -22.78
C GLY A 65 0.27 -11.06 -21.89
N PRO A 66 -0.90 -11.37 -22.47
CA PRO A 66 -2.11 -11.66 -21.69
C PRO A 66 -1.98 -12.82 -20.71
N VAL A 67 -1.31 -13.91 -21.10
CA VAL A 67 -1.08 -15.08 -20.25
C VAL A 67 -0.15 -14.73 -19.10
N GLU A 68 0.97 -14.05 -19.40
CA GLU A 68 1.94 -13.63 -18.39
C GLU A 68 1.34 -12.64 -17.39
N LYS A 69 0.46 -11.73 -17.84
CA LYS A 69 -0.32 -10.84 -16.96
C LYS A 69 -1.19 -11.63 -16.00
N TYR A 70 -1.90 -12.64 -16.52
CA TYR A 70 -2.73 -13.50 -15.70
C TYR A 70 -1.91 -14.25 -14.65
N GLU A 71 -0.80 -14.88 -15.06
CA GLU A 71 0.10 -15.59 -14.15
C GLU A 71 0.68 -14.66 -13.07
N ASN A 72 1.09 -13.45 -13.46
CA ASN A 72 1.61 -12.46 -12.52
C ASN A 72 0.52 -11.97 -11.54
N ALA A 73 -0.72 -11.79 -12.01
CA ALA A 73 -1.85 -11.43 -11.17
C ALA A 73 -2.17 -12.52 -10.14
N VAL A 74 -2.17 -13.80 -10.57
CA VAL A 74 -2.36 -14.96 -9.66
C VAL A 74 -1.25 -15.00 -8.62
N ARG A 75 0.02 -14.87 -9.04
CA ARG A 75 1.17 -14.80 -8.14
C ARG A 75 1.02 -13.68 -7.09
N LYS A 76 0.69 -12.45 -7.54
CA LYS A 76 0.46 -11.30 -6.64
C LYS A 76 -0.68 -11.60 -5.66
N SER A 77 -1.78 -12.17 -6.12
CA SER A 77 -2.94 -12.53 -5.29
C SER A 77 -2.56 -13.50 -4.16
N CYS A 78 -1.80 -14.55 -4.46
CA CYS A 78 -1.34 -15.50 -3.44
C CYS A 78 -0.45 -14.82 -2.37
N LEU A 79 0.46 -13.94 -2.78
CA LEU A 79 1.32 -13.21 -1.85
C LEU A 79 0.52 -12.24 -0.97
N PHE A 80 -0.39 -11.47 -1.56
CA PHE A 80 -1.24 -10.56 -0.79
C PHE A 80 -2.19 -11.30 0.14
N SER A 81 -2.73 -12.46 -0.27
CA SER A 81 -3.54 -13.29 0.62
C SER A 81 -2.77 -13.73 1.87
N LYS A 82 -1.48 -14.08 1.71
CA LYS A 82 -0.60 -14.41 2.83
C LYS A 82 -0.37 -13.22 3.76
N ILE A 83 -0.02 -12.05 3.20
CA ILE A 83 0.19 -10.81 3.97
C ILE A 83 -1.08 -10.42 4.73
N VAL A 84 -2.25 -10.55 4.10
CA VAL A 84 -3.53 -10.24 4.75
C VAL A 84 -3.75 -11.14 5.96
N LYS A 85 -3.50 -12.45 5.81
CA LYS A 85 -3.60 -13.44 6.90
C LYS A 85 -2.64 -13.18 8.05
N GLU A 86 -1.39 -12.89 7.75
CA GLU A 86 -0.32 -12.82 8.75
C GLU A 86 -0.25 -11.44 9.43
N GLU A 87 -0.48 -10.35 8.68
CA GLU A 87 -0.24 -8.99 9.18
C GLU A 87 -1.53 -8.17 9.26
N VAL A 88 -2.37 -8.16 8.23
CA VAL A 88 -3.50 -7.21 8.13
C VAL A 88 -4.66 -7.54 9.07
N LEU A 89 -4.99 -8.83 9.17
CA LEU A 89 -6.07 -9.31 10.04
C LEU A 89 -5.86 -8.86 11.49
N SER A 90 -4.62 -9.00 11.99
CA SER A 90 -4.25 -8.71 13.39
C SER A 90 -4.60 -7.30 13.92
N PHE A 91 -4.72 -6.29 13.05
CA PHE A 91 -4.97 -4.90 13.48
C PHE A 91 -6.24 -4.27 12.92
N THR A 92 -6.88 -4.89 11.93
CA THR A 92 -8.08 -4.32 11.29
C THR A 92 -9.38 -4.86 11.89
N GLY A 93 -9.32 -5.90 12.73
CA GLY A 93 -10.52 -6.59 13.20
C GLY A 93 -11.30 -7.27 12.07
N LEU A 94 -10.66 -7.47 10.91
CA LEU A 94 -11.26 -8.15 9.74
C LEU A 94 -11.57 -9.62 10.01
N GLU A 95 -11.12 -10.19 11.14
CA GLU A 95 -11.61 -11.48 11.65
C GLU A 95 -13.14 -11.50 11.75
N THR A 96 -13.78 -10.34 11.97
CA THR A 96 -15.24 -10.19 12.03
C THR A 96 -15.94 -10.44 10.68
N PHE A 97 -15.24 -10.33 9.54
CA PHE A 97 -15.82 -10.47 8.19
C PHE A 97 -15.84 -11.92 7.65
N GLY A 98 -15.69 -12.92 8.51
CA GLY A 98 -16.07 -14.30 8.16
C GLY A 98 -14.98 -15.17 7.54
N TYR A 99 -13.70 -14.87 7.76
CA TYR A 99 -12.66 -15.91 7.64
C TYR A 99 -12.76 -16.85 8.86
N CYS A 100 -13.74 -17.74 8.82
CA CYS A 100 -13.79 -18.90 9.71
C CYS A 100 -12.55 -19.75 9.45
N TYR A 101 -11.65 -19.78 10.42
CA TYR A 101 -10.57 -20.75 10.51
C TYR A 101 -11.18 -22.17 10.61
N ASN A 102 -11.10 -22.96 9.54
CA ASN A 102 -11.06 -24.41 9.69
C ASN A 102 -9.61 -24.77 10.04
N VAL A 103 -9.31 -24.80 11.34
CA VAL A 103 -8.13 -25.47 11.87
C VAL A 103 -8.50 -26.95 11.97
N ASN A 104 -7.89 -27.79 11.12
CA ASN A 104 -7.73 -29.21 11.42
C ASN A 104 -6.49 -29.38 12.30
#